data_AF-A0A660LWP7-F1
#
_entry.id   AF-A0A660LWP7-F1
#
_cell.length_a   1.000
_cell.length_b   1.000
_cell.length_c   1.000
_cell.angle_alpha   90.00
_cell.angle_beta   90.00
_cell.angle_gamma   90.00
#
_symmetry.space_group_name_H-M   'P 1'
#
loop_
_entity.id
_entity.type
_entity.pdbx_description
1 polymer ?
#
loop_
_entity_poly.entity_id
_entity_poly.type
_entity_poly.pdbx_seq_one_letter_code
_entity_poly.pdbx_strand_id
1 'polypeptide(L)'
;QADMIESSKAYEKKIIDLENAINEAKNGDESKVKDIEANFAKFKEAAEANYTALKEQNIELNTTLAQKDALIKEYENTQNEKDKNEKKEILLLKEEIERAKNDANTQKFSYEKEINALTDGFETQKSVMEDELSKKANKIIDLEEALESSKTALKDRIYELDEIKKNLNSKDLAVENYNGKNLELNASLAALHKSFNDLKEKNLKSEQENKLANENINSLKKELERVNLINKKLEKQNLDANASLSELNKKLNLSEESLKNVRDELKTLDTKTNKFLKTLFEQNQTISLQTQKLGLNDSELKNLSAKINLKDEKIKELENNLTQTSQMLAAKQSELEAQKRTLKIDMQNYEILRQQINILQKKIADTSALFADSNKSGGKNLLSLQNELESAKHKLNESNKTIERLNSKINELSSSSVKGSPVNAKIIELQKDIEQNLNRQDELENENVNLKNILQATTKPETPTKLVLISSLECDDMDAKDKISVMCKNRVSEFLQRFNSNYLYEIIPIVDKKNFVIPSNVAQSIKKDDLGRLNNYVNYGVGKERAKAAAELIKEEFGDFARISFSSEVIVKDVTRGFIIKVYR
;
A
#
# COMPACT_ATOMS: atom_id res chain seq x y z
N GLN A 1 -128.27 61.09 -2.94
CA GLN A 1 -127.21 62.12 -2.96
C GLN A 1 -126.28 62.00 -1.76
N ALA A 2 -126.80 61.81 -0.53
CA ALA A 2 -125.98 61.49 0.65
C ALA A 2 -125.08 60.27 0.47
N ASP A 3 -125.63 59.13 0.02
CA ASP A 3 -124.90 57.85 -0.13
C ASP A 3 -123.69 57.92 -1.08
N MET A 4 -123.73 58.81 -2.10
CA MET A 4 -122.60 59.05 -3.00
C MET A 4 -121.44 59.78 -2.31
N ILE A 5 -121.74 60.71 -1.39
CA ILE A 5 -120.73 61.47 -0.65
C ILE A 5 -120.06 60.58 0.40
N GLU A 6 -120.82 59.70 1.04
CA GLU A 6 -120.32 58.73 2.02
C GLU A 6 -119.45 57.65 1.36
N SER A 7 -119.87 57.15 0.20
CA SER A 7 -119.06 56.29 -0.67
C SER A 7 -117.73 56.97 -1.06
N SER A 8 -117.77 58.21 -1.55
CA SER A 8 -116.56 58.95 -1.97
C SER A 8 -115.51 59.06 -0.84
N LYS A 9 -115.95 59.40 0.38
CA LYS A 9 -115.06 59.49 1.54
C LYS A 9 -114.47 58.13 1.97
N ALA A 10 -115.22 57.05 1.80
CA ALA A 10 -114.72 55.70 2.05
C ALA A 10 -113.65 55.26 1.03
N TYR A 11 -113.77 55.71 -0.23
CA TYR A 11 -112.75 55.48 -1.26
C TYR A 11 -111.51 56.35 -1.06
N GLU A 12 -111.65 57.65 -0.77
CA GLU A 12 -110.51 58.53 -0.43
C GLU A 12 -109.71 57.98 0.76
N LYS A 13 -110.40 57.56 1.83
CA LYS A 13 -109.73 56.95 2.98
C LYS A 13 -108.97 55.68 2.60
N LYS A 14 -109.56 54.79 1.79
CA LYS A 14 -108.88 53.59 1.29
C LYS A 14 -107.66 53.90 0.41
N ILE A 15 -107.71 54.97 -0.38
CA ILE A 15 -106.56 55.40 -1.19
C ILE A 15 -105.43 55.88 -0.28
N ILE A 16 -105.73 56.74 0.71
CA ILE A 16 -104.75 57.23 1.68
C ILE A 16 -104.16 56.08 2.52
N ASP A 17 -104.99 55.15 3.00
CA ASP A 17 -104.54 53.97 3.75
C ASP A 17 -103.62 53.06 2.90
N LEU A 18 -103.88 52.94 1.58
CA LEU A 18 -103.02 52.19 0.65
C LEU A 18 -101.73 52.93 0.29
N GLU A 19 -101.77 54.25 0.10
CA GLU A 19 -100.58 55.07 -0.15
C GLU A 19 -99.63 55.07 1.04
N ASN A 20 -100.16 55.13 2.27
CA ASN A 20 -99.38 54.99 3.49
C ASN A 20 -98.73 53.60 3.59
N ALA A 21 -99.50 52.52 3.38
CA ALA A 21 -98.96 51.16 3.40
C ALA A 21 -97.88 50.91 2.33
N ILE A 22 -98.02 51.50 1.14
CA ILE A 22 -97.01 51.42 0.06
C ILE A 22 -95.75 52.20 0.43
N ASN A 23 -95.88 53.39 1.02
CA ASN A 23 -94.75 54.20 1.46
C ASN A 23 -94.00 53.58 2.65
N GLU A 24 -94.71 52.99 3.62
CA GLU A 24 -94.10 52.25 4.74
C GLU A 24 -93.32 51.03 4.23
N ALA A 25 -93.88 50.25 3.30
CA ALA A 25 -93.19 49.11 2.69
C ALA A 25 -91.93 49.55 1.91
N LYS A 26 -92.03 50.62 1.11
CA LYS A 26 -90.88 51.20 0.39
C LYS A 26 -89.77 51.65 1.35
N ASN A 27 -90.11 52.45 2.36
CA ASN A 27 -89.14 52.95 3.34
C ASN A 27 -88.48 51.81 4.13
N GLY A 28 -89.25 50.77 4.47
CA GLY A 28 -88.75 49.59 5.18
C GLY A 28 -87.74 48.75 4.38
N ASP A 29 -87.91 48.63 3.06
CA ASP A 29 -86.94 47.93 2.21
C ASP A 29 -85.76 48.83 1.80
N GLU A 30 -85.98 50.13 1.56
CA GLU A 30 -84.89 51.09 1.27
C GLU A 30 -83.94 51.25 2.47
N SER A 31 -84.45 51.18 3.71
CA SER A 31 -83.64 51.12 4.93
C SER A 31 -82.73 49.89 4.98
N LYS A 32 -83.24 48.71 4.62
CA LYS A 32 -82.47 47.46 4.63
C LYS A 32 -81.38 47.46 3.56
N VAL A 33 -81.65 48.03 2.37
CA VAL A 33 -80.64 48.18 1.32
C VAL A 33 -79.50 49.07 1.81
N LYS A 34 -79.79 50.22 2.43
CA LYS A 34 -78.77 51.12 3.00
C LYS A 34 -77.95 50.44 4.10
N ASP A 35 -78.55 49.63 4.97
CA ASP A 35 -77.82 48.84 5.97
C ASP A 35 -76.93 47.76 5.33
N ILE A 36 -77.38 47.10 4.26
CA ILE A 36 -76.57 46.12 3.53
C ILE A 36 -75.39 46.82 2.83
N GLU A 37 -75.60 47.96 2.18
CA GLU A 37 -74.56 48.76 1.55
C GLU A 37 -73.54 49.28 2.58
N ALA A 38 -73.98 49.80 3.72
CA ALA A 38 -73.10 50.27 4.79
C ALA A 38 -72.26 49.14 5.42
N ASN A 39 -72.86 47.95 5.60
CA ASN A 39 -72.12 46.77 6.07
C ASN A 39 -71.15 46.23 5.01
N PHE A 40 -71.51 46.31 3.73
CA PHE A 40 -70.64 45.93 2.62
C PHE A 40 -69.46 46.89 2.45
N ALA A 41 -69.68 48.20 2.62
CA ALA A 41 -68.61 49.20 2.61
C ALA A 41 -67.58 48.94 3.72
N LYS A 42 -68.03 48.70 4.97
CA LYS A 42 -67.15 48.32 6.08
C LYS A 42 -66.40 47.00 5.83
N PHE A 43 -67.08 46.01 5.24
CA PHE A 43 -66.43 44.75 4.84
C PHE A 43 -65.36 44.98 3.76
N LYS A 44 -65.64 45.85 2.77
CA LYS A 44 -64.70 46.22 1.71
C LYS A 44 -63.47 46.92 2.26
N GLU A 45 -63.64 47.94 3.11
CA GLU A 45 -62.51 48.64 3.76
C GLU A 45 -61.65 47.67 4.58
N ALA A 46 -62.27 46.79 5.37
CA ALA A 46 -61.54 45.77 6.13
C ALA A 46 -60.79 44.76 5.23
N ALA A 47 -61.39 44.38 4.09
CA ALA A 47 -60.76 43.48 3.13
C ALA A 47 -59.60 44.16 2.37
N GLU A 48 -59.73 45.45 2.00
CA GLU A 48 -58.68 46.23 1.35
C GLU A 48 -57.52 46.55 2.31
N ALA A 49 -57.81 46.82 3.58
CA ALA A 49 -56.80 46.96 4.63
C ALA A 49 -56.02 45.65 4.85
N ASN A 50 -56.72 44.52 5.01
CA ASN A 50 -56.07 43.21 5.13
C ASN A 50 -55.27 42.82 3.89
N TYR A 51 -55.77 43.12 2.68
CA TYR A 51 -55.04 42.90 1.43
C TYR A 51 -53.74 43.71 1.39
N THR A 52 -53.77 44.96 1.86
CA THR A 52 -52.59 45.84 1.90
C THR A 52 -51.57 45.32 2.91
N ALA A 53 -52.01 44.95 4.12
CA ALA A 53 -51.15 44.37 5.15
C ALA A 53 -50.51 43.03 4.70
N LEU A 54 -51.28 42.12 4.09
CA LEU A 54 -50.75 40.87 3.52
C LEU A 54 -49.75 41.14 2.38
N LYS A 55 -50.00 42.17 1.55
CA LYS A 55 -49.07 42.54 0.47
C LYS A 55 -47.74 43.06 1.03
N GLU A 56 -47.76 43.90 2.06
CA GLU A 56 -46.57 44.38 2.75
C GLU A 56 -45.82 43.23 3.43
N GLN A 57 -46.53 42.37 4.16
CA GLN A 57 -45.95 41.18 4.79
C GLN A 57 -45.32 40.21 3.78
N ASN A 58 -45.93 40.05 2.60
CA ASN A 58 -45.38 39.23 1.51
C ASN A 58 -44.15 39.89 0.84
N ILE A 59 -44.10 41.22 0.74
CA ILE A 59 -42.89 41.94 0.31
C ILE A 59 -41.75 41.74 1.32
N GLU A 60 -42.05 41.84 2.62
CA GLU A 60 -41.09 41.60 3.70
C GLU A 60 -40.60 40.14 3.71
N LEU A 61 -41.50 39.16 3.51
CA LEU A 61 -41.13 37.74 3.41
C LEU A 61 -40.24 37.46 2.20
N ASN A 62 -40.56 38.01 1.02
CA ASN A 62 -39.73 37.86 -0.18
C ASN A 62 -38.36 38.52 -0.02
N THR A 63 -38.29 39.68 0.64
CA THR A 63 -37.02 40.35 0.97
C THR A 63 -36.19 39.49 1.91
N THR A 64 -36.81 38.90 2.93
CA THR A 64 -36.17 37.97 3.88
C THR A 64 -35.68 36.69 3.19
N LEU A 65 -36.48 36.12 2.27
CA LEU A 65 -36.11 34.95 1.49
C LEU A 65 -34.92 35.26 0.56
N ALA A 66 -34.91 36.41 -0.11
CA ALA A 66 -33.79 36.83 -0.96
C ALA A 66 -32.49 37.01 -0.14
N GLN A 67 -32.57 37.58 1.06
CA GLN A 67 -31.43 37.68 1.98
C GLN A 67 -30.92 36.30 2.44
N LYS A 68 -31.82 35.34 2.72
CA LYS A 68 -31.41 33.97 3.08
C LYS A 68 -30.84 33.17 1.91
N ASP A 69 -31.41 33.28 0.71
CA ASP A 69 -30.83 32.68 -0.51
C ASP A 69 -29.42 33.26 -0.81
N ALA A 70 -29.18 34.55 -0.53
CA ALA A 70 -27.85 35.16 -0.65
C ALA A 70 -26.86 34.60 0.39
N LEU A 71 -27.26 34.52 1.67
CA LEU A 71 -26.46 33.92 2.75
C LEU A 71 -26.13 32.44 2.48
N ILE A 72 -27.08 31.67 1.95
CA ILE A 72 -26.84 30.26 1.58
C ILE A 72 -25.79 30.17 0.47
N LYS A 73 -25.88 30.99 -0.58
CA LYS A 73 -24.87 31.02 -1.66
C LYS A 73 -23.47 31.43 -1.17
N GLU A 74 -23.40 32.36 -0.21
CA GLU A 74 -22.13 32.76 0.41
C GLU A 74 -21.53 31.60 1.23
N TYR A 75 -22.36 30.86 1.95
CA TYR A 75 -21.96 29.64 2.67
C TYR A 75 -21.53 28.51 1.72
N GLU A 76 -22.29 28.25 0.65
CA GLU A 76 -21.97 27.27 -0.40
C GLU A 76 -20.63 27.61 -1.08
N ASN A 77 -20.38 28.88 -1.41
CA ASN A 77 -19.10 29.31 -1.99
C ASN A 77 -17.95 29.13 -0.99
N THR A 78 -18.12 29.55 0.26
CA THR A 78 -17.08 29.43 1.30
C THR A 78 -16.74 27.97 1.57
N GLN A 79 -17.74 27.09 1.63
CA GLN A 79 -17.54 25.66 1.80
C GLN A 79 -16.89 25.02 0.56
N ASN A 80 -17.29 25.40 -0.66
CA ASN A 80 -16.66 24.93 -1.89
C ASN A 80 -15.17 25.35 -1.99
N GLU A 81 -14.81 26.57 -1.59
CA GLU A 81 -13.39 26.98 -1.52
C GLU A 81 -12.62 26.20 -0.47
N LYS A 82 -13.22 25.97 0.71
CA LYS A 82 -12.64 25.16 1.77
C LYS A 82 -12.38 23.72 1.32
N ASP A 83 -13.39 23.03 0.80
CA ASP A 83 -13.29 21.67 0.25
C ASP A 83 -12.24 21.56 -0.86
N LYS A 84 -12.11 22.60 -1.69
CA LYS A 84 -11.13 22.66 -2.79
C LYS A 84 -9.70 22.85 -2.28
N ASN A 85 -9.50 23.66 -1.22
CA ASN A 85 -8.21 23.79 -0.54
C ASN A 85 -7.85 22.50 0.22
N GLU A 86 -8.77 21.91 0.99
CA GLU A 86 -8.54 20.66 1.72
C GLU A 86 -8.22 19.50 0.76
N LYS A 87 -8.94 19.36 -0.37
CA LYS A 87 -8.58 18.39 -1.43
C LYS A 87 -7.19 18.63 -2.02
N LYS A 88 -6.78 19.89 -2.20
CA LYS A 88 -5.46 20.25 -2.71
C LYS A 88 -4.35 19.93 -1.71
N GLU A 89 -4.58 20.17 -0.42
CA GLU A 89 -3.65 19.81 0.65
C GLU A 89 -3.52 18.28 0.80
N ILE A 90 -4.64 17.54 0.75
CA ILE A 90 -4.64 16.06 0.73
C ILE A 90 -3.87 15.52 -0.48
N LEU A 91 -4.01 16.14 -1.66
CA LEU A 91 -3.27 15.73 -2.86
C LEU A 91 -1.75 15.94 -2.67
N LEU A 92 -1.33 17.12 -2.19
CA LEU A 92 0.08 17.42 -1.91
C LEU A 92 0.68 16.47 -0.87
N LEU A 93 -0.06 16.16 0.20
CA LEU A 93 0.36 15.19 1.22
C LEU A 93 0.51 13.78 0.64
N LYS A 94 -0.40 13.34 -0.25
CA LYS A 94 -0.26 12.04 -0.95
C LYS A 94 0.96 12.00 -1.86
N GLU A 95 1.24 13.08 -2.61
CA GLU A 95 2.44 13.20 -3.46
C GLU A 95 3.75 13.26 -2.65
N GLU A 96 3.73 13.83 -1.45
CA GLU A 96 4.87 13.87 -0.53
C GLU A 96 5.12 12.49 0.11
N ILE A 97 4.07 11.78 0.54
CA ILE A 97 4.16 10.41 1.07
C ILE A 97 4.72 9.43 0.02
N GLU A 98 4.23 9.46 -1.23
CA GLU A 98 4.78 8.59 -2.28
C GLU A 98 6.23 8.93 -2.63
N ARG A 99 6.61 10.22 -2.67
CA ARG A 99 8.04 10.58 -2.87
C ARG A 99 8.93 10.03 -1.75
N ALA A 100 8.57 10.27 -0.48
CA ALA A 100 9.33 9.77 0.66
C ALA A 100 9.45 8.23 0.67
N LYS A 101 8.39 7.53 0.27
CA LYS A 101 8.36 6.06 0.14
C LYS A 101 9.25 5.54 -1.00
N ASN A 102 9.28 6.22 -2.14
CA ASN A 102 10.15 5.84 -3.26
C ASN A 102 11.63 6.12 -2.97
N ASP A 103 11.94 7.23 -2.29
CA ASP A 103 13.31 7.52 -1.81
C ASP A 103 13.77 6.47 -0.78
N ALA A 104 12.92 6.12 0.19
CA ALA A 104 13.22 5.08 1.18
C ALA A 104 13.46 3.70 0.54
N ASN A 105 12.64 3.32 -0.45
CA ASN A 105 12.84 2.08 -1.22
C ASN A 105 14.15 2.11 -2.02
N THR A 106 14.51 3.25 -2.60
CA THR A 106 15.76 3.43 -3.37
C THR A 106 16.99 3.32 -2.46
N GLN A 107 16.95 3.96 -1.28
CA GLN A 107 18.01 3.82 -0.27
C GLN A 107 18.12 2.37 0.23
N LYS A 108 16.99 1.72 0.54
CA LYS A 108 16.97 0.30 0.95
C LYS A 108 17.62 -0.59 -0.10
N PHE A 109 17.26 -0.47 -1.37
CA PHE A 109 17.85 -1.23 -2.47
C PHE A 109 19.36 -0.99 -2.59
N SER A 110 19.80 0.27 -2.41
CA SER A 110 21.23 0.61 -2.40
C SER A 110 21.98 -0.10 -1.26
N TYR A 111 21.43 -0.09 -0.04
CA TYR A 111 22.05 -0.74 1.12
C TYR A 111 22.02 -2.27 1.01
N GLU A 112 20.93 -2.88 0.54
CA GLU A 112 20.86 -4.32 0.28
C GLU A 112 21.91 -4.76 -0.77
N LYS A 113 22.10 -3.97 -1.83
CA LYS A 113 23.14 -4.21 -2.84
C LYS A 113 24.56 -4.12 -2.27
N GLU A 114 24.81 -3.14 -1.40
CA GLU A 114 26.12 -2.93 -0.77
C GLU A 114 26.44 -4.05 0.25
N ILE A 115 25.46 -4.46 1.06
CA ILE A 115 25.57 -5.60 1.98
C ILE A 115 25.86 -6.90 1.22
N ASN A 116 25.14 -7.18 0.13
CA ASN A 116 25.37 -8.37 -0.69
C ASN A 116 26.78 -8.36 -1.29
N ALA A 117 27.24 -7.24 -1.84
CA ALA A 117 28.60 -7.12 -2.40
C ALA A 117 29.70 -7.33 -1.32
N LEU A 118 29.48 -6.86 -0.09
CA LEU A 118 30.39 -7.11 1.04
C LEU A 118 30.36 -8.59 1.47
N THR A 119 29.20 -9.23 1.46
CA THR A 119 29.04 -10.66 1.81
C THR A 119 29.71 -11.56 0.78
N ASP A 120 29.48 -11.31 -0.51
CA ASP A 120 30.14 -12.04 -1.62
C ASP A 120 31.67 -11.87 -1.55
N GLY A 121 32.14 -10.66 -1.25
CA GLY A 121 33.55 -10.36 -1.04
C GLY A 121 34.15 -11.11 0.15
N PHE A 122 33.44 -11.18 1.27
CA PHE A 122 33.88 -11.91 2.46
C PHE A 122 33.93 -13.43 2.22
N GLU A 123 32.89 -14.01 1.61
CA GLU A 123 32.84 -15.45 1.36
C GLU A 123 33.89 -15.88 0.31
N THR A 124 34.18 -15.02 -0.67
CA THR A 124 35.31 -15.21 -1.60
C THR A 124 36.66 -15.19 -0.87
N GLN A 125 36.91 -14.23 0.02
CA GLN A 125 38.15 -14.16 0.80
C GLN A 125 38.31 -15.35 1.75
N LYS A 126 37.22 -15.78 2.39
CA LYS A 126 37.18 -16.98 3.23
C LYS A 126 37.53 -18.24 2.44
N SER A 127 36.90 -18.44 1.27
CA SER A 127 37.20 -19.57 0.38
C SER A 127 38.67 -19.62 -0.05
N VAL A 128 39.27 -18.47 -0.38
CA VAL A 128 40.71 -18.36 -0.70
C VAL A 128 41.59 -18.69 0.52
N MET A 129 41.22 -18.26 1.73
CA MET A 129 41.96 -18.62 2.95
C MET A 129 41.85 -20.11 3.28
N GLU A 130 40.68 -20.73 3.08
CA GLU A 130 40.47 -22.17 3.29
C GLU A 130 41.32 -23.01 2.32
N ASP A 131 41.40 -22.61 1.04
CA ASP A 131 42.27 -23.24 0.03
C ASP A 131 43.77 -23.04 0.34
N GLU A 132 44.20 -21.84 0.76
CA GLU A 132 45.58 -21.60 1.22
C GLU A 132 45.94 -22.42 2.47
N LEU A 133 45.03 -22.54 3.44
CA LEU A 133 45.22 -23.35 4.64
C LEU A 133 45.32 -24.84 4.29
N SER A 134 44.45 -25.33 3.41
CA SER A 134 44.47 -26.71 2.92
C SER A 134 45.82 -27.06 2.24
N LYS A 135 46.29 -26.19 1.33
CA LYS A 135 47.60 -26.34 0.67
C LYS A 135 48.77 -26.34 1.67
N LYS A 136 48.71 -25.51 2.72
CA LYS A 136 49.73 -25.46 3.77
C LYS A 136 49.68 -26.71 4.67
N ALA A 137 48.50 -27.18 5.05
CA ALA A 137 48.34 -28.40 5.84
C ALA A 137 48.94 -29.62 5.12
N ASN A 138 48.64 -29.81 3.84
CA ASN A 138 49.22 -30.88 3.03
C ASN A 138 50.76 -30.78 2.98
N LYS A 139 51.30 -29.57 2.80
CA LYS A 139 52.77 -29.37 2.77
C LYS A 139 53.46 -29.56 4.12
N ILE A 140 52.74 -29.43 5.24
CA ILE A 140 53.27 -29.80 6.57
C ILE A 140 53.35 -31.33 6.68
N ILE A 141 52.31 -32.05 6.25
CA ILE A 141 52.29 -33.53 6.21
C ILE A 141 53.47 -34.06 5.38
N ASP A 142 53.69 -33.52 4.16
CA ASP A 142 54.83 -33.89 3.30
C ASP A 142 56.19 -33.73 4.01
N LEU A 143 56.35 -32.66 4.82
CA LEU A 143 57.58 -32.37 5.56
C LEU A 143 57.75 -33.25 6.80
N GLU A 144 56.66 -33.60 7.48
CA GLU A 144 56.65 -34.52 8.62
C GLU A 144 57.02 -35.94 8.17
N GLU A 145 56.48 -36.42 7.04
CA GLU A 145 56.86 -37.71 6.44
C GLU A 145 58.35 -37.74 6.04
N ALA A 146 58.86 -36.67 5.41
CA ALA A 146 60.26 -36.56 5.03
C ALA A 146 61.21 -36.54 6.25
N LEU A 147 60.78 -35.92 7.36
CA LEU A 147 61.54 -35.87 8.61
C LEU A 147 61.61 -37.24 9.30
N GLU A 148 60.50 -37.96 9.42
CA GLU A 148 60.48 -39.27 10.09
C GLU A 148 61.21 -40.35 9.26
N SER A 149 61.16 -40.25 7.92
CA SER A 149 62.01 -41.02 7.01
C SER A 149 63.51 -40.78 7.27
N SER A 150 63.92 -39.51 7.34
CA SER A 150 65.32 -39.12 7.61
C SER A 150 65.82 -39.60 8.97
N LYS A 151 64.97 -39.52 10.00
CA LYS A 151 65.24 -39.99 11.36
C LYS A 151 65.39 -41.51 11.45
N THR A 152 64.62 -42.26 10.65
CA THR A 152 64.75 -43.72 10.53
C THR A 152 66.12 -44.08 9.93
N ALA A 153 66.49 -43.47 8.80
CA ALA A 153 67.78 -43.71 8.15
C ALA A 153 69.00 -43.38 9.04
N LEU A 154 68.90 -42.36 9.91
CA LEU A 154 69.93 -42.03 10.88
C LEU A 154 70.10 -43.12 11.95
N LYS A 155 68.98 -43.71 12.42
CA LYS A 155 68.99 -44.76 13.45
C LYS A 155 69.69 -46.03 12.96
N ASP A 156 69.45 -46.40 11.71
CA ASP A 156 70.08 -47.58 11.08
C ASP A 156 71.60 -47.40 10.95
N ARG A 157 72.08 -46.21 10.58
CA ARG A 157 73.52 -45.92 10.52
C ARG A 157 74.22 -45.87 11.88
N ILE A 158 73.52 -45.49 12.95
CA ILE A 158 74.07 -45.57 14.32
C ILE A 158 74.31 -47.02 14.72
N TYR A 159 73.38 -47.92 14.38
CA TYR A 159 73.51 -49.36 14.67
C TYR A 159 74.76 -49.97 14.00
N GLU A 160 74.99 -49.68 12.71
CA GLU A 160 76.17 -50.14 11.98
C GLU A 160 77.50 -49.64 12.59
N LEU A 161 77.54 -48.39 13.07
CA LEU A 161 78.74 -47.80 13.67
C LEU A 161 79.12 -48.48 14.99
N ASP A 162 78.14 -48.83 15.84
CA ASP A 162 78.40 -49.57 17.07
C ASP A 162 78.88 -51.01 16.80
N GLU A 163 78.40 -51.65 15.73
CA GLU A 163 78.89 -52.97 15.30
C GLU A 163 80.35 -52.94 14.84
N ILE A 164 80.75 -51.92 14.06
CA ILE A 164 82.15 -51.69 13.67
C ILE A 164 83.04 -51.45 14.90
N LYS A 165 82.56 -50.64 15.86
CA LYS A 165 83.28 -50.31 17.09
C LYS A 165 83.52 -51.55 17.97
N LYS A 166 82.57 -52.47 18.02
CA LYS A 166 82.70 -53.76 18.74
C LYS A 166 83.79 -54.66 18.14
N ASN A 167 83.95 -54.64 16.82
CA ASN A 167 84.94 -55.46 16.10
C ASN A 167 86.40 -54.96 16.21
N LEU A 168 86.62 -53.73 16.70
CA LEU A 168 87.96 -53.18 16.90
C LEU A 168 88.64 -53.58 18.22
N ASN A 169 87.88 -54.03 19.22
CA ASN A 169 88.37 -54.23 20.60
C ASN A 169 88.79 -55.66 20.96
N SER A 170 88.96 -56.58 19.99
CA SER A 170 89.04 -58.03 20.26
C SER A 170 90.32 -58.75 19.80
N LYS A 171 91.48 -58.07 19.77
CA LYS A 171 92.75 -58.72 19.35
C LYS A 171 94.00 -58.21 20.07
N ASP A 172 94.40 -58.91 21.13
CA ASP A 172 95.79 -58.91 21.62
C ASP A 172 96.08 -60.15 22.50
N LEU A 173 97.37 -60.55 22.53
CA LEU A 173 98.08 -61.59 23.34
C LEU A 173 98.60 -62.83 22.59
N ALA A 174 99.93 -62.98 22.53
CA ALA A 174 100.72 -64.09 23.12
C ALA A 174 102.19 -64.15 22.60
N VAL A 175 103.19 -64.18 23.51
CA VAL A 175 104.61 -64.55 23.25
C VAL A 175 105.20 -65.18 24.54
N GLU A 176 106.04 -66.23 24.44
CA GLU A 176 106.74 -66.91 25.56
C GLU A 176 108.27 -67.17 25.31
N ASN A 177 108.98 -67.84 26.25
CA ASN A 177 110.33 -67.46 26.79
C ASN A 177 111.35 -68.65 27.02
N TYR A 178 112.43 -68.46 27.86
CA TYR A 178 113.58 -69.32 28.35
C TYR A 178 114.98 -69.09 27.67
N ASN A 179 116.21 -69.15 28.25
CA ASN A 179 116.97 -69.80 29.38
C ASN A 179 117.81 -71.08 29.01
N GLY A 180 118.98 -71.47 29.60
CA GLY A 180 119.67 -71.14 30.89
C GLY A 180 121.25 -71.07 30.89
N LYS A 181 122.00 -71.78 31.79
CA LYS A 181 123.38 -71.39 32.28
C LYS A 181 124.31 -72.51 32.89
N ASN A 182 125.61 -72.20 33.15
CA ASN A 182 126.74 -72.84 33.93
C ASN A 182 127.78 -73.72 33.16
N LEU A 183 129.13 -73.71 33.33
CA LEU A 183 130.16 -73.57 34.44
C LEU A 183 130.41 -74.84 35.30
N GLU A 184 131.62 -75.28 35.70
CA GLU A 184 133.04 -75.16 35.22
C GLU A 184 133.92 -76.17 36.04
N LEU A 185 135.26 -76.18 35.85
CA LEU A 185 136.34 -76.75 36.71
C LEU A 185 136.85 -78.19 36.47
N ASN A 186 138.06 -78.30 35.90
CA ASN A 186 139.20 -78.92 36.61
C ASN A 186 140.55 -78.51 36.01
N ALA A 187 141.21 -77.57 36.68
CA ALA A 187 142.44 -76.94 36.26
C ALA A 187 143.66 -77.85 36.45
N SER A 188 144.52 -77.96 35.42
CA SER A 188 145.99 -77.74 35.51
C SER A 188 146.77 -78.25 34.27
N LEU A 189 146.15 -79.03 33.37
CA LEU A 189 146.58 -79.09 31.96
C LEU A 189 146.13 -77.84 31.16
N ALA A 190 145.77 -76.78 31.88
CA ALA A 190 144.74 -75.81 31.53
C ALA A 190 145.26 -74.39 31.23
N ALA A 191 146.57 -74.25 31.00
CA ALA A 191 147.18 -72.97 30.61
C ALA A 191 147.44 -72.89 29.09
N LEU A 192 147.81 -73.99 28.43
CA LEU A 192 148.28 -73.96 27.03
C LEU A 192 147.19 -74.36 26.01
N HIS A 193 146.35 -75.36 26.32
CA HIS A 193 145.16 -75.65 25.50
C HIS A 193 144.07 -74.57 25.60
N LYS A 194 144.07 -73.80 26.70
CA LYS A 194 143.10 -72.73 26.95
C LYS A 194 143.22 -71.62 25.90
N SER A 195 144.40 -71.05 25.68
CA SER A 195 144.58 -69.94 24.72
C SER A 195 144.21 -70.26 23.27
N PHE A 196 144.35 -71.51 22.82
CA PHE A 196 143.98 -71.92 21.46
C PHE A 196 142.47 -72.23 21.34
N ASN A 197 141.88 -72.88 22.35
CA ASN A 197 140.44 -73.08 22.39
C ASN A 197 139.69 -71.77 22.61
N ASP A 198 140.18 -70.85 23.46
CA ASP A 198 139.60 -69.52 23.68
C ASP A 198 139.48 -68.72 22.37
N LEU A 199 140.43 -68.87 21.43
CA LEU A 199 140.35 -68.23 20.10
C LEU A 199 139.33 -68.93 19.18
N LYS A 200 139.33 -70.27 19.17
CA LYS A 200 138.39 -71.06 18.37
C LYS A 200 136.94 -70.90 18.85
N GLU A 201 136.75 -70.84 20.16
CA GLU A 201 135.46 -70.66 20.84
C GLU A 201 134.98 -69.21 20.72
N LYS A 202 135.87 -68.20 20.78
CA LYS A 202 135.52 -66.82 20.38
C LYS A 202 135.06 -66.73 18.93
N ASN A 203 135.70 -67.46 18.00
CA ASN A 203 135.30 -67.44 16.59
C ASN A 203 133.98 -68.19 16.34
N LEU A 204 133.75 -69.34 16.98
CA LEU A 204 132.44 -69.99 16.95
C LEU A 204 131.35 -69.11 17.56
N LYS A 205 131.66 -68.43 18.68
CA LYS A 205 130.74 -67.52 19.35
C LYS A 205 130.42 -66.30 18.49
N SER A 206 131.39 -65.67 17.82
CA SER A 206 131.12 -64.57 16.90
C SER A 206 130.38 -65.03 15.63
N GLU A 207 130.58 -66.26 15.17
CA GLU A 207 129.80 -66.83 14.06
C GLU A 207 128.34 -67.11 14.45
N GLN A 208 128.10 -67.59 15.68
CA GLN A 208 126.76 -67.74 16.25
C GLN A 208 126.09 -66.38 16.51
N GLU A 209 126.80 -65.41 17.06
CA GLU A 209 126.33 -64.03 17.27
C GLU A 209 125.98 -63.36 15.92
N ASN A 210 126.80 -63.57 14.88
CA ASN A 210 126.51 -63.08 13.53
C ASN A 210 125.28 -63.76 12.90
N LYS A 211 125.10 -65.08 13.10
CA LYS A 211 123.89 -65.79 12.63
C LYS A 211 122.63 -65.25 13.32
N LEU A 212 122.65 -65.10 14.64
CA LEU A 212 121.57 -64.52 15.43
C LEU A 212 121.28 -63.06 15.02
N ALA A 213 122.32 -62.26 14.79
CA ALA A 213 122.17 -60.89 14.30
C ALA A 213 121.52 -60.84 12.91
N ASN A 214 121.88 -61.75 12.00
CA ASN A 214 121.32 -61.80 10.66
C ASN A 214 119.85 -62.29 10.65
N GLU A 215 119.50 -63.22 11.54
CA GLU A 215 118.11 -63.64 11.80
C GLU A 215 117.28 -62.48 12.36
N ASN A 216 117.80 -61.74 13.35
CA ASN A 216 117.17 -60.54 13.88
C ASN A 216 116.97 -59.45 12.79
N ILE A 217 117.98 -59.19 11.96
CA ILE A 217 117.88 -58.24 10.82
C ILE A 217 116.79 -58.68 9.83
N ASN A 218 116.68 -59.97 9.54
CA ASN A 218 115.65 -60.49 8.64
C ASN A 218 114.24 -60.44 9.26
N SER A 219 114.11 -60.62 10.58
CA SER A 219 112.85 -60.41 11.30
C SER A 219 112.42 -58.94 11.23
N LEU A 220 113.32 -58.01 11.60
CA LEU A 220 113.10 -56.57 11.56
C LEU A 220 112.76 -56.05 10.15
N LYS A 221 113.35 -56.62 9.09
CA LYS A 221 112.97 -56.30 7.69
C LYS A 221 111.53 -56.70 7.39
N LYS A 222 111.09 -57.91 7.75
CA LYS A 222 109.71 -58.37 7.55
C LYS A 222 108.70 -57.54 8.36
N GLU A 223 109.09 -57.11 9.55
CA GLU A 223 108.29 -56.25 10.39
C GLU A 223 108.17 -54.83 9.80
N LEU A 224 109.27 -54.26 9.32
CA LEU A 224 109.29 -52.99 8.59
C LEU A 224 108.42 -53.01 7.32
N GLU A 225 108.45 -54.10 6.54
CA GLU A 225 107.56 -54.29 5.38
C GLU A 225 106.08 -54.32 5.79
N ARG A 226 105.73 -55.01 6.90
CA ARG A 226 104.35 -55.03 7.43
C ARG A 226 103.91 -53.65 7.90
N VAL A 227 104.74 -52.93 8.64
CA VAL A 227 104.46 -51.55 9.12
C VAL A 227 104.26 -50.61 7.92
N ASN A 228 105.09 -50.70 6.88
CA ASN A 228 104.94 -49.91 5.66
C ASN A 228 103.62 -50.21 4.92
N LEU A 229 103.17 -51.47 4.90
CA LEU A 229 101.87 -51.84 4.32
C LEU A 229 100.69 -51.27 5.13
N ILE A 230 100.78 -51.31 6.47
CA ILE A 230 99.78 -50.75 7.38
C ILE A 230 99.70 -49.22 7.22
N ASN A 231 100.85 -48.53 7.18
CA ASN A 231 100.89 -47.08 6.98
C ASN A 231 100.23 -46.66 5.66
N LYS A 232 100.53 -47.34 4.53
CA LYS A 232 99.86 -47.07 3.25
C LYS A 232 98.35 -47.29 3.29
N LYS A 233 97.87 -48.29 4.06
CA LYS A 233 96.44 -48.52 4.27
C LYS A 233 95.80 -47.40 5.09
N LEU A 234 96.49 -46.94 6.13
CA LEU A 234 96.05 -45.84 7.00
C LEU A 234 96.01 -44.50 6.26
N GLU A 235 97.03 -44.20 5.45
CA GLU A 235 97.06 -43.02 4.55
C GLU A 235 95.84 -43.01 3.62
N LYS A 236 95.53 -44.14 2.98
CA LYS A 236 94.34 -44.25 2.12
C LYS A 236 93.05 -44.02 2.91
N GLN A 237 92.89 -44.67 4.08
CA GLN A 237 91.70 -44.48 4.92
C GLN A 237 91.55 -43.03 5.38
N ASN A 238 92.65 -42.32 5.67
CA ASN A 238 92.64 -40.91 6.03
C ASN A 238 92.22 -40.02 4.84
N LEU A 239 92.68 -40.32 3.62
CA LEU A 239 92.23 -39.62 2.41
C LEU A 239 90.73 -39.82 2.14
N ASP A 240 90.24 -41.07 2.22
CA ASP A 240 88.83 -41.42 2.01
C ASP A 240 87.92 -40.77 3.09
N ALA A 241 88.38 -40.69 4.34
CA ALA A 241 87.68 -40.00 5.43
C ALA A 241 87.63 -38.48 5.21
N ASN A 242 88.73 -37.84 4.81
CA ASN A 242 88.77 -36.40 4.54
C ASN A 242 87.88 -36.02 3.34
N ALA A 243 87.82 -36.85 2.30
CA ALA A 243 86.90 -36.66 1.18
C ALA A 243 85.43 -36.70 1.64
N SER A 244 85.08 -37.70 2.45
CA SER A 244 83.74 -37.86 3.03
C SER A 244 83.33 -36.67 3.91
N LEU A 245 84.27 -36.17 4.74
CA LEU A 245 84.07 -35.01 5.61
C LEU A 245 83.86 -33.72 4.80
N SER A 246 84.60 -33.54 3.70
CA SER A 246 84.42 -32.41 2.78
C SER A 246 83.03 -32.41 2.13
N GLU A 247 82.54 -33.58 1.70
CA GLU A 247 81.19 -33.71 1.13
C GLU A 247 80.09 -33.44 2.18
N LEU A 248 80.26 -33.93 3.41
CA LEU A 248 79.34 -33.66 4.53
C LEU A 248 79.28 -32.17 4.87
N ASN A 249 80.43 -31.48 4.96
CA ASN A 249 80.46 -30.02 5.18
C ASN A 249 79.75 -29.25 4.06
N LYS A 250 79.90 -29.69 2.79
CA LYS A 250 79.17 -29.06 1.68
C LYS A 250 77.65 -29.25 1.79
N LYS A 251 77.19 -30.44 2.20
CA LYS A 251 75.76 -30.71 2.45
C LYS A 251 75.23 -29.94 3.65
N LEU A 252 76.01 -29.80 4.72
CA LEU A 252 75.66 -29.02 5.90
C LEU A 252 75.43 -27.54 5.54
N ASN A 253 76.39 -26.92 4.84
CA ASN A 253 76.27 -25.51 4.43
C ASN A 253 75.01 -25.25 3.57
N LEU A 254 74.69 -26.16 2.64
CA LEU A 254 73.47 -26.07 1.82
C LEU A 254 72.18 -26.21 2.68
N SER A 255 72.21 -27.05 3.71
CA SER A 255 71.10 -27.21 4.66
C SER A 255 70.92 -25.97 5.55
N GLU A 256 72.01 -25.35 6.00
CA GLU A 256 71.98 -24.10 6.77
C GLU A 256 71.43 -22.93 5.94
N GLU A 257 71.80 -22.82 4.67
CA GLU A 257 71.28 -21.80 3.75
C GLU A 257 69.79 -22.02 3.45
N SER A 258 69.35 -23.26 3.25
CA SER A 258 67.93 -23.64 3.16
C SER A 258 67.13 -23.22 4.40
N LEU A 259 67.62 -23.58 5.59
CA LEU A 259 66.99 -23.21 6.88
C LEU A 259 66.90 -21.68 7.08
N LYS A 260 67.92 -20.94 6.63
CA LYS A 260 67.90 -19.48 6.65
C LYS A 260 66.80 -18.90 5.75
N ASN A 261 66.69 -19.40 4.52
CA ASN A 261 65.66 -18.96 3.57
C ASN A 261 64.24 -19.22 4.11
N VAL A 262 63.97 -20.42 4.63
CA VAL A 262 62.67 -20.77 5.26
C VAL A 262 62.37 -19.85 6.46
N ARG A 263 63.37 -19.53 7.29
CA ARG A 263 63.20 -18.62 8.43
C ARG A 263 62.90 -17.19 8.01
N ASP A 264 63.46 -16.71 6.89
CA ASP A 264 63.16 -15.37 6.38
C ASP A 264 61.80 -15.33 5.66
N GLU A 265 61.42 -16.37 4.91
CA GLU A 265 60.06 -16.54 4.39
C GLU A 265 59.01 -16.51 5.52
N LEU A 266 59.26 -17.22 6.63
CA LEU A 266 58.38 -17.23 7.81
C LEU A 266 58.15 -15.82 8.39
N LYS A 267 59.18 -14.96 8.45
CA LYS A 267 59.03 -13.55 8.87
C LYS A 267 58.20 -12.74 7.89
N THR A 268 58.36 -12.97 6.57
CA THR A 268 57.53 -12.28 5.56
C THR A 268 56.06 -12.73 5.64
N LEU A 269 55.80 -13.97 6.05
CA LEU A 269 54.45 -14.47 6.28
C LEU A 269 53.85 -13.87 7.56
N ASP A 270 54.58 -13.88 8.68
CA ASP A 270 54.12 -13.28 9.94
C ASP A 270 53.76 -11.79 9.78
N THR A 271 54.59 -11.02 9.09
CA THR A 271 54.31 -9.61 8.80
C THR A 271 53.14 -9.40 7.83
N LYS A 272 52.82 -10.36 6.95
CA LYS A 272 51.58 -10.35 6.14
C LYS A 272 50.36 -10.68 7.01
N THR A 273 50.41 -11.75 7.80
CA THR A 273 49.32 -12.18 8.70
C THR A 273 48.93 -11.06 9.67
N ASN A 274 49.91 -10.39 10.29
CA ASN A 274 49.66 -9.26 11.19
C ASN A 274 49.00 -8.06 10.49
N LYS A 275 49.29 -7.81 9.20
CA LYS A 275 48.56 -6.80 8.40
C LYS A 275 47.12 -7.23 8.12
N PHE A 276 46.88 -8.47 7.72
CA PHE A 276 45.53 -8.98 7.48
C PHE A 276 44.66 -8.96 8.75
N LEU A 277 45.20 -9.37 9.90
CA LEU A 277 44.51 -9.30 11.19
C LEU A 277 44.11 -7.85 11.55
N LYS A 278 44.99 -6.88 11.27
CA LYS A 278 44.67 -5.46 11.47
C LYS A 278 43.55 -4.99 10.54
N THR A 279 43.58 -5.35 9.25
CA THR A 279 42.50 -5.01 8.30
C THR A 279 41.17 -5.64 8.69
N LEU A 280 41.14 -6.91 9.11
CA LEU A 280 39.93 -7.57 9.61
C LEU A 280 39.35 -6.87 10.86
N PHE A 281 40.21 -6.39 11.77
CA PHE A 281 39.78 -5.65 12.95
C PHE A 281 39.17 -4.28 12.59
N GLU A 282 39.77 -3.56 11.64
CA GLU A 282 39.24 -2.28 11.12
C GLU A 282 37.91 -2.47 10.37
N GLN A 283 37.77 -3.53 9.58
CA GLN A 283 36.52 -3.92 8.93
C GLN A 283 35.42 -4.25 9.96
N ASN A 284 35.75 -5.02 11.01
CA ASN A 284 34.78 -5.40 12.04
C ASN A 284 34.27 -4.18 12.85
N GLN A 285 35.14 -3.21 13.15
CA GLN A 285 34.69 -1.93 13.72
C GLN A 285 33.74 -1.18 12.76
N THR A 286 34.05 -1.17 11.46
CA THR A 286 33.21 -0.51 10.44
C THR A 286 31.81 -1.15 10.36
N ILE A 287 31.74 -2.49 10.37
CA ILE A 287 30.48 -3.24 10.38
C ILE A 287 29.67 -2.93 11.65
N SER A 288 30.33 -2.86 12.82
CA SER A 288 29.67 -2.50 14.08
C SER A 288 29.04 -1.10 14.04
N LEU A 289 29.76 -0.10 13.52
CA LEU A 289 29.26 1.27 13.33
C LEU A 289 28.10 1.34 12.33
N GLN A 290 28.17 0.62 11.21
CA GLN A 290 27.08 0.52 10.24
C GLN A 290 25.83 -0.14 10.85
N THR A 291 26.02 -1.20 11.65
CA THR A 291 24.93 -1.90 12.34
C THR A 291 24.22 -0.99 13.35
N GLN A 292 24.98 -0.19 14.12
CA GLN A 292 24.40 0.81 15.02
C GLN A 292 23.60 1.87 14.25
N LYS A 293 24.10 2.34 13.10
CA LYS A 293 23.42 3.33 12.26
C LYS A 293 22.13 2.77 11.64
N LEU A 294 22.12 1.51 11.21
CA LEU A 294 20.91 0.79 10.78
C LEU A 294 19.84 0.74 11.88
N GLY A 295 20.23 0.46 13.12
CA GLY A 295 19.32 0.45 14.27
C GLY A 295 18.69 1.82 14.56
N LEU A 296 19.46 2.92 14.41
CA LEU A 296 18.93 4.29 14.51
C LEU A 296 17.92 4.58 13.39
N ASN A 297 18.27 4.28 12.14
CA ASN A 297 17.38 4.48 10.98
C ASN A 297 16.06 3.72 11.14
N ASP A 298 16.08 2.46 11.61
CA ASP A 298 14.87 1.66 11.85
C ASP A 298 13.97 2.28 12.94
N SER A 299 14.56 2.92 13.96
CA SER A 299 13.81 3.66 14.98
C SER A 299 13.16 4.95 14.44
N GLU A 300 13.84 5.67 13.54
CA GLU A 300 13.27 6.83 12.85
C GLU A 300 12.14 6.42 11.90
N LEU A 301 12.30 5.31 11.19
CA LEU A 301 11.30 4.77 10.26
C LEU A 301 10.01 4.35 11.00
N LYS A 302 10.13 3.74 12.19
CA LYS A 302 9.00 3.46 13.09
C LYS A 302 8.31 4.74 13.59
N ASN A 303 9.06 5.80 13.92
CA ASN A 303 8.51 7.10 14.32
C ASN A 303 7.76 7.78 13.16
N LEU A 304 8.31 7.75 11.94
CA LEU A 304 7.65 8.25 10.74
C LEU A 304 6.37 7.46 10.43
N SER A 305 6.39 6.13 10.54
CA SER A 305 5.20 5.29 10.36
C SER A 305 4.10 5.65 11.38
N ALA A 306 4.44 5.85 12.65
CA ALA A 306 3.46 6.29 13.66
C ALA A 306 2.85 7.67 13.33
N LYS A 307 3.64 8.62 12.81
CA LYS A 307 3.15 9.93 12.36
C LYS A 307 2.24 9.84 11.13
N ILE A 308 2.49 8.90 10.21
CA ILE A 308 1.61 8.64 9.06
C ILE A 308 0.27 8.11 9.55
N ASN A 309 0.26 7.10 10.43
CA ASN A 309 -0.98 6.53 10.98
C ASN A 309 -1.86 7.60 11.67
N LEU A 310 -1.24 8.51 12.46
CA LEU A 310 -1.94 9.64 13.09
C LEU A 310 -2.53 10.63 12.08
N LYS A 311 -1.88 10.83 10.92
CA LYS A 311 -2.42 11.65 9.82
C LYS A 311 -3.58 10.95 9.12
N ASP A 312 -3.49 9.64 8.89
CA ASP A 312 -4.56 8.85 8.26
C ASP A 312 -5.83 8.79 9.13
N GLU A 313 -5.69 8.68 10.46
CA GLU A 313 -6.82 8.81 11.39
C GLU A 313 -7.50 10.17 11.29
N LYS A 314 -6.70 11.25 11.21
CA LYS A 314 -7.23 12.61 11.08
C LYS A 314 -7.88 12.90 9.72
N ILE A 315 -7.41 12.26 8.65
CA ILE A 315 -8.06 12.31 7.33
C ILE A 315 -9.45 11.66 7.42
N LYS A 316 -9.58 10.48 8.03
CA LYS A 316 -10.88 9.81 8.22
C LYS A 316 -11.86 10.64 9.06
N GLU A 317 -11.36 11.34 10.08
CA GLU A 317 -12.16 12.26 10.89
C GLU A 317 -12.72 13.41 10.03
N LEU A 318 -11.88 14.02 9.18
CA LEU A 318 -12.30 15.07 8.26
C LEU A 318 -13.27 14.57 7.19
N GLU A 319 -13.05 13.38 6.62
CA GLU A 319 -13.95 12.75 5.64
C GLU A 319 -15.34 12.48 6.23
N ASN A 320 -15.42 12.00 7.48
CA ASN A 320 -16.69 11.86 8.20
C ASN A 320 -17.38 13.21 8.45
N ASN A 321 -16.64 14.21 8.94
CA ASN A 321 -17.18 15.55 9.21
C ASN A 321 -17.71 16.22 7.93
N LEU A 322 -17.00 16.08 6.81
CA LEU A 322 -17.44 16.55 5.50
C LEU A 322 -18.74 15.85 5.08
N THR A 323 -18.79 14.52 5.17
CA THR A 323 -19.96 13.71 4.81
C THR A 323 -21.21 14.11 5.62
N GLN A 324 -21.04 14.30 6.93
CA GLN A 324 -22.12 14.73 7.83
C GLN A 324 -22.58 16.16 7.53
N THR A 325 -21.66 17.07 7.17
CA THR A 325 -21.97 18.44 6.76
C THR A 325 -22.74 18.46 5.43
N SER A 326 -22.32 17.67 4.43
CA SER A 326 -23.03 17.56 3.14
C SER A 326 -24.45 17.00 3.31
N GLN A 327 -24.66 16.01 4.19
CA GLN A 327 -26.00 15.50 4.52
C GLN A 327 -26.88 16.59 5.16
N MET A 328 -26.33 17.36 6.10
CA MET A 328 -27.05 18.44 6.77
C MET A 328 -27.41 19.59 5.80
N LEU A 329 -26.51 19.92 4.85
CA LEU A 329 -26.78 20.88 3.79
C LEU A 329 -27.92 20.40 2.88
N ALA A 330 -27.87 19.15 2.41
CA ALA A 330 -28.92 18.56 1.56
C ALA A 330 -30.30 18.55 2.26
N ALA A 331 -30.34 18.24 3.57
CA ALA A 331 -31.56 18.32 4.36
C ALA A 331 -32.13 19.75 4.42
N LYS A 332 -31.27 20.76 4.60
CA LYS A 332 -31.68 22.18 4.61
C LYS A 332 -32.14 22.67 3.23
N GLN A 333 -31.51 22.22 2.15
CA GLN A 333 -31.96 22.49 0.77
C GLN A 333 -33.39 21.97 0.55
N SER A 334 -33.68 20.74 0.99
CA SER A 334 -35.00 20.11 0.88
C SER A 334 -36.07 20.83 1.70
N GLU A 335 -35.75 21.27 2.92
CA GLU A 335 -36.65 22.04 3.79
C GLU A 335 -37.00 23.40 3.18
N LEU A 336 -36.02 24.10 2.58
CA LEU A 336 -36.24 25.37 1.89
C LEU A 336 -37.11 25.21 0.63
N GLU A 337 -36.88 24.17 -0.16
CA GLU A 337 -37.71 23.86 -1.33
C GLU A 337 -39.16 23.50 -0.95
N ALA A 338 -39.36 22.78 0.16
CA ALA A 338 -40.70 22.54 0.70
C ALA A 338 -41.40 23.85 1.08
N GLN A 339 -40.71 24.77 1.77
CA GLN A 339 -41.25 26.10 2.10
C GLN A 339 -41.59 26.92 0.85
N LYS A 340 -40.73 26.94 -0.18
CA LYS A 340 -40.98 27.63 -1.46
C LYS A 340 -42.22 27.08 -2.18
N ARG A 341 -42.47 25.76 -2.12
CA ARG A 341 -43.70 25.14 -2.67
C ARG A 341 -44.95 25.55 -1.90
N THR A 342 -44.91 25.52 -0.57
CA THR A 342 -46.04 25.92 0.29
C THR A 342 -46.45 27.37 0.02
N LEU A 343 -45.48 28.30 0.03
CA LEU A 343 -45.73 29.73 -0.23
C LEU A 343 -46.40 29.97 -1.60
N LYS A 344 -46.01 29.20 -2.62
CA LYS A 344 -46.59 29.29 -3.95
C LYS A 344 -48.05 28.82 -3.99
N ILE A 345 -48.40 27.76 -3.25
CA ILE A 345 -49.77 27.26 -3.12
C ILE A 345 -50.65 28.29 -2.42
N ASP A 346 -50.17 28.86 -1.30
CA ASP A 346 -50.90 29.89 -0.56
C ASP A 346 -51.16 31.14 -1.39
N MET A 347 -50.18 31.57 -2.19
CA MET A 347 -50.33 32.70 -3.11
C MET A 347 -51.38 32.42 -4.20
N GLN A 348 -51.43 31.20 -4.75
CA GLN A 348 -52.46 30.79 -5.71
C GLN A 348 -53.85 30.74 -5.08
N ASN A 349 -53.98 30.21 -3.86
CA ASN A 349 -55.24 30.18 -3.11
C ASN A 349 -55.77 31.59 -2.85
N TYR A 350 -54.89 32.54 -2.55
CA TYR A 350 -55.25 33.95 -2.32
C TYR A 350 -55.70 34.66 -3.61
N GLU A 351 -55.04 34.39 -4.75
CA GLU A 351 -55.45 34.88 -6.08
C GLU A 351 -56.87 34.38 -6.45
N ILE A 352 -57.17 33.10 -6.19
CA ILE A 352 -58.50 32.51 -6.39
C ILE A 352 -59.55 33.21 -5.51
N LEU A 353 -59.25 33.42 -4.23
CA LEU A 353 -60.16 34.11 -3.30
C LEU A 353 -60.44 35.55 -3.76
N ARG A 354 -59.43 36.27 -4.24
CA ARG A 354 -59.58 37.63 -4.81
C ARG A 354 -60.46 37.64 -6.05
N GLN A 355 -60.33 36.67 -6.94
CA GLN A 355 -61.21 36.53 -8.11
C GLN A 355 -62.67 36.27 -7.70
N GLN A 356 -62.91 35.42 -6.69
CA GLN A 356 -64.25 35.17 -6.16
C GLN A 356 -64.89 36.44 -5.56
N ILE A 357 -64.12 37.24 -4.81
CA ILE A 357 -64.57 38.54 -4.27
C ILE A 357 -64.96 39.51 -5.40
N ASN A 358 -64.16 39.61 -6.46
CA ASN A 358 -64.49 40.46 -7.62
C ASN A 358 -65.76 39.99 -8.36
N ILE A 359 -65.97 38.68 -8.48
CA ILE A 359 -67.19 38.11 -9.09
C ILE A 359 -68.42 38.44 -8.22
N LEU A 360 -68.31 38.35 -6.89
CA LEU A 360 -69.37 38.72 -5.96
C LEU A 360 -69.68 40.22 -6.01
N GLN A 361 -68.66 41.09 -6.04
CA GLN A 361 -68.82 42.54 -6.23
C GLN A 361 -69.60 42.85 -7.52
N LYS A 362 -69.23 42.20 -8.63
CA LYS A 362 -69.93 42.39 -9.91
C LYS A 362 -71.39 41.92 -9.83
N LYS A 363 -71.66 40.73 -9.28
CA LYS A 363 -73.03 40.23 -9.08
C LYS A 363 -73.87 41.18 -8.22
N ILE A 364 -73.31 41.76 -7.16
CA ILE A 364 -74.01 42.74 -6.31
C ILE A 364 -74.36 43.98 -7.13
N ALA A 365 -73.41 44.56 -7.86
CA ALA A 365 -73.64 45.74 -8.71
C ALA A 365 -74.68 45.48 -9.82
N ASP A 366 -74.56 44.35 -10.53
CA ASP A 366 -75.52 43.92 -11.57
C ASP A 366 -76.93 43.73 -10.98
N THR A 367 -77.03 43.22 -9.75
CA THR A 367 -78.31 43.04 -9.04
C THR A 367 -78.90 44.37 -8.58
N SER A 368 -78.10 45.29 -8.03
CA SER A 368 -78.54 46.63 -7.65
C SER A 368 -79.05 47.44 -8.86
N ALA A 369 -78.45 47.27 -10.04
CA ALA A 369 -78.95 47.85 -11.28
C ALA A 369 -80.33 47.26 -11.68
N LEU A 370 -80.52 45.95 -11.57
CA LEU A 370 -81.82 45.31 -11.83
C LEU A 370 -82.93 45.75 -10.86
N PHE A 371 -82.57 46.13 -9.63
CA PHE A 371 -83.49 46.72 -8.65
C PHE A 371 -83.88 48.17 -8.97
N ALA A 372 -83.03 48.94 -9.65
CA ALA A 372 -83.37 50.28 -10.12
C ALA A 372 -84.41 50.26 -11.27
N ASP A 373 -84.36 49.23 -12.13
CA ASP A 373 -85.15 49.17 -13.37
C ASP A 373 -86.43 48.30 -13.29
N SER A 374 -86.67 47.49 -12.24
CA SER A 374 -87.83 46.57 -12.26
C SER A 374 -88.53 46.29 -10.92
N ASN A 375 -89.85 46.55 -10.91
CA ASN A 375 -90.77 46.10 -9.87
C ASN A 375 -91.07 44.58 -10.00
N LYS A 376 -91.04 43.84 -8.87
CA LYS A 376 -91.61 42.48 -8.63
C LYS A 376 -90.76 41.20 -8.87
N SER A 377 -89.44 41.17 -8.60
CA SER A 377 -88.74 39.86 -8.42
C SER A 377 -87.77 39.73 -7.23
N GLY A 378 -87.40 40.83 -6.55
CA GLY A 378 -86.27 40.88 -5.61
C GLY A 378 -86.28 39.93 -4.41
N GLY A 379 -87.46 39.56 -3.88
CA GLY A 379 -87.56 38.88 -2.58
C GLY A 379 -86.92 37.48 -2.50
N LYS A 380 -86.82 36.74 -3.61
CA LYS A 380 -86.18 35.40 -3.62
C LYS A 380 -84.67 35.45 -3.75
N ASN A 381 -84.14 36.45 -4.46
CA ASN A 381 -82.69 36.59 -4.65
C ASN A 381 -82.00 37.12 -3.39
N LEU A 382 -82.68 37.99 -2.63
CA LEU A 382 -82.17 38.55 -1.38
C LEU A 382 -81.82 37.45 -0.35
N LEU A 383 -82.70 36.45 -0.18
CA LEU A 383 -82.51 35.36 0.78
C LEU A 383 -81.35 34.42 0.38
N SER A 384 -81.16 34.21 -0.92
CA SER A 384 -80.03 33.42 -1.44
C SER A 384 -78.70 34.13 -1.23
N LEU A 385 -78.64 35.44 -1.52
CA LEU A 385 -77.46 36.28 -1.31
C LEU A 385 -77.11 36.40 0.18
N GLN A 386 -78.10 36.46 1.07
CA GLN A 386 -77.89 36.50 2.51
C GLN A 386 -77.25 35.19 3.01
N ASN A 387 -77.76 34.03 2.58
CA ASN A 387 -77.16 32.73 2.91
C ASN A 387 -75.75 32.55 2.33
N GLU A 388 -75.49 32.99 1.09
CA GLU A 388 -74.13 32.96 0.52
C GLU A 388 -73.16 33.90 1.25
N LEU A 389 -73.60 35.09 1.65
CA LEU A 389 -72.80 36.06 2.43
C LEU A 389 -72.48 35.53 3.83
N GLU A 390 -73.42 34.85 4.48
CA GLU A 390 -73.25 34.27 5.82
C GLU A 390 -72.33 33.04 5.78
N SER A 391 -72.44 32.20 4.74
CA SER A 391 -71.48 31.13 4.44
C SER A 391 -70.07 31.66 4.13
N ALA A 392 -69.95 32.77 3.38
CA ALA A 392 -68.67 33.42 3.12
C ALA A 392 -68.04 34.00 4.40
N LYS A 393 -68.84 34.62 5.28
CA LYS A 393 -68.39 35.07 6.61
C LYS A 393 -67.90 33.92 7.48
N HIS A 394 -68.58 32.76 7.48
CA HIS A 394 -68.13 31.59 8.23
C HIS A 394 -66.74 31.11 7.76
N LYS A 395 -66.56 30.94 6.45
CA LYS A 395 -65.28 30.51 5.85
C LYS A 395 -64.16 31.51 6.11
N LEU A 396 -64.44 32.82 6.06
CA LEU A 396 -63.46 33.85 6.41
C LEU A 396 -63.04 33.74 7.89
N ASN A 397 -63.99 33.50 8.80
CA ASN A 397 -63.73 33.38 10.24
C ASN A 397 -62.92 32.10 10.58
N GLU A 398 -63.17 30.98 9.88
CA GLU A 398 -62.32 29.78 9.98
C GLU A 398 -60.91 30.00 9.44
N SER A 399 -60.77 30.74 8.32
CA SER A 399 -59.47 31.11 7.77
C SER A 399 -58.69 31.99 8.75
N ASN A 400 -59.33 33.03 9.32
CA ASN A 400 -58.71 33.90 10.32
C ASN A 400 -58.28 33.13 11.58
N LYS A 401 -59.10 32.21 12.10
CA LYS A 401 -58.70 31.32 13.22
C LYS A 401 -57.53 30.39 12.88
N THR A 402 -57.37 30.05 11.60
CA THR A 402 -56.24 29.24 11.13
C THR A 402 -54.96 30.08 11.05
N ILE A 403 -55.07 31.34 10.57
CA ILE A 403 -53.98 32.32 10.58
C ILE A 403 -53.56 32.68 12.02
N GLU A 404 -54.50 32.87 12.95
CA GLU A 404 -54.20 33.09 14.37
C GLU A 404 -53.43 31.90 14.96
N ARG A 405 -53.88 30.66 14.73
CA ARG A 405 -53.15 29.46 15.18
C ARG A 405 -51.76 29.34 14.59
N LEU A 406 -51.57 29.67 13.30
CA LEU A 406 -50.26 29.68 12.66
C LEU A 406 -49.35 30.75 13.26
N ASN A 407 -49.85 31.97 13.49
CA ASN A 407 -49.12 33.05 14.14
C ASN A 407 -48.75 32.71 15.60
N SER A 408 -49.63 32.06 16.36
CA SER A 408 -49.28 31.52 17.69
C SER A 408 -48.14 30.50 17.60
N LYS A 409 -48.19 29.56 16.65
CA LYS A 409 -47.15 28.54 16.45
C LYS A 409 -45.81 29.13 16.00
N ILE A 410 -45.84 30.17 15.16
CA ILE A 410 -44.66 30.93 14.74
C ILE A 410 -44.05 31.71 15.92
N ASN A 411 -44.87 32.31 16.79
CA ASN A 411 -44.40 33.00 17.99
C ASN A 411 -43.82 32.05 19.05
N GLU A 412 -44.37 30.84 19.21
CA GLU A 412 -43.79 29.78 20.03
C GLU A 412 -42.43 29.32 19.48
N LEU A 413 -42.31 29.13 18.16
CA LEU A 413 -41.03 28.79 17.50
C LEU A 413 -39.99 29.92 17.59
N SER A 414 -40.43 31.18 17.57
CA SER A 414 -39.55 32.35 17.62
C SER A 414 -39.04 32.66 19.04
N SER A 415 -39.76 32.23 20.08
CA SER A 415 -39.41 32.46 21.49
C SER A 415 -38.54 31.35 22.11
N SER A 416 -38.43 30.19 21.48
CA SER A 416 -37.66 29.04 22.00
C SER A 416 -36.14 29.07 21.66
N SER A 417 -35.50 30.24 21.71
CA SER A 417 -34.06 30.42 21.42
C SER A 417 -33.13 30.26 22.64
N VAL A 418 -33.66 29.83 23.80
CA VAL A 418 -32.90 29.73 25.06
C VAL A 418 -32.85 28.28 25.60
N LYS A 419 -31.72 27.63 25.34
CA LYS A 419 -31.06 26.55 26.11
C LYS A 419 -31.92 25.38 26.68
N GLY A 420 -31.77 24.20 26.07
CA GLY A 420 -31.35 23.02 26.86
C GLY A 420 -32.33 21.85 27.14
N SER A 421 -32.98 21.29 26.12
CA SER A 421 -33.73 19.99 26.19
C SER A 421 -35.02 19.99 27.05
N PRO A 422 -35.99 19.05 26.88
CA PRO A 422 -35.93 17.73 26.23
C PRO A 422 -36.49 17.74 24.79
N VAL A 423 -35.63 18.04 23.82
CA VAL A 423 -36.01 18.03 22.39
C VAL A 423 -36.41 16.60 21.93
N ASN A 424 -35.81 15.57 22.52
CA ASN A 424 -36.00 14.17 22.11
C ASN A 424 -37.43 13.64 22.35
N ALA A 425 -38.11 14.06 23.41
CA ALA A 425 -39.48 13.60 23.70
C ALA A 425 -40.51 14.17 22.71
N LYS A 426 -40.37 15.46 22.37
CA LYS A 426 -41.20 16.11 21.35
C LYS A 426 -40.86 15.66 19.92
N ILE A 427 -39.61 15.28 19.65
CA ILE A 427 -39.25 14.62 18.39
C ILE A 427 -39.92 13.25 18.27
N ILE A 428 -39.97 12.43 19.33
CA ILE A 428 -40.64 11.11 19.28
C ILE A 428 -42.16 11.27 19.08
N GLU A 429 -42.79 12.25 19.72
CA GLU A 429 -44.22 12.55 19.51
C GLU A 429 -44.50 13.07 18.09
N LEU A 430 -43.67 13.99 17.58
CA LEU A 430 -43.74 14.45 16.19
C LEU A 430 -43.42 13.35 15.16
N GLN A 431 -42.48 12.45 15.46
CA GLN A 431 -42.19 11.28 14.62
C GLN A 431 -43.41 10.35 14.55
N LYS A 432 -44.14 10.17 15.66
CA LYS A 432 -45.37 9.37 15.69
C LYS A 432 -46.53 10.01 14.93
N ASP A 433 -46.70 11.33 15.03
CA ASP A 433 -47.66 12.08 14.22
C ASP A 433 -47.29 12.09 12.73
N ILE A 434 -45.99 12.19 12.42
CA ILE A 434 -45.47 12.06 11.04
C ILE A 434 -45.67 10.63 10.53
N GLU A 435 -45.45 9.60 11.34
CA GLU A 435 -45.65 8.19 10.99
C GLU A 435 -47.14 7.86 10.80
N GLN A 436 -48.05 8.43 11.61
CA GLN A 436 -49.49 8.30 11.36
C GLN A 436 -49.94 9.05 10.09
N ASN A 437 -49.41 10.25 9.82
CA ASN A 437 -49.73 10.97 8.58
C ASN A 437 -49.09 10.31 7.36
N LEU A 438 -47.88 9.74 7.46
CA LEU A 438 -47.26 8.94 6.41
C LEU A 438 -48.06 7.67 6.13
N ASN A 439 -48.47 6.89 7.14
CA ASN A 439 -49.34 5.72 6.92
C ASN A 439 -50.67 6.12 6.26
N ARG A 440 -51.26 7.26 6.66
CA ARG A 440 -52.50 7.79 6.06
C ARG A 440 -52.29 8.35 4.64
N GLN A 441 -51.08 8.82 4.35
CA GLN A 441 -50.66 9.22 3.02
C GLN A 441 -50.35 8.00 2.15
N ASP A 442 -49.76 6.93 2.69
CA ASP A 442 -49.56 5.62 2.06
C ASP A 442 -50.89 4.91 1.80
N GLU A 443 -51.93 5.08 2.63
CA GLU A 443 -53.30 4.63 2.34
C GLU A 443 -53.87 5.36 1.12
N LEU A 444 -53.77 6.70 1.09
CA LEU A 444 -54.20 7.53 -0.05
C LEU A 444 -53.35 7.30 -1.31
N GLU A 445 -52.07 6.97 -1.15
CA GLU A 445 -51.17 6.63 -2.25
C GLU A 445 -51.42 5.20 -2.73
N ASN A 446 -51.82 4.25 -1.86
CA ASN A 446 -52.32 2.93 -2.26
C ASN A 446 -53.66 3.00 -2.99
N GLU A 447 -54.59 3.88 -2.61
CA GLU A 447 -55.82 4.13 -3.38
C GLU A 447 -55.50 4.73 -4.77
N ASN A 448 -54.59 5.69 -4.84
CA ASN A 448 -54.10 6.22 -6.13
C ASN A 448 -53.30 5.20 -6.94
N VAL A 449 -52.53 4.31 -6.30
CA VAL A 449 -51.80 3.20 -6.93
C VAL A 449 -52.76 2.11 -7.41
N ASN A 450 -53.90 1.88 -6.75
CA ASN A 450 -54.95 1.02 -7.30
C ASN A 450 -55.59 1.63 -8.56
N LEU A 451 -55.89 2.93 -8.56
CA LEU A 451 -56.33 3.65 -9.76
C LEU A 451 -55.28 3.61 -10.89
N LYS A 452 -53.99 3.72 -10.56
CA LYS A 452 -52.87 3.56 -11.51
C LYS A 452 -52.68 2.11 -11.98
N ASN A 453 -52.84 1.12 -11.11
CA ASN A 453 -52.73 -0.30 -11.43
C ASN A 453 -53.88 -0.74 -12.35
N ILE A 454 -55.10 -0.21 -12.20
CA ILE A 454 -56.21 -0.45 -13.14
C ILE A 454 -55.88 0.10 -14.54
N LEU A 455 -55.15 1.22 -14.63
CA LEU A 455 -54.64 1.79 -15.89
C LEU A 455 -53.36 1.13 -16.43
N GLN A 456 -52.58 0.42 -15.59
CA GLN A 456 -51.35 -0.30 -15.97
C GLN A 456 -51.50 -1.82 -16.07
N ALA A 457 -52.68 -2.38 -15.76
CA ALA A 457 -52.95 -3.81 -15.81
C ALA A 457 -52.83 -4.42 -17.23
N THR A 458 -52.67 -3.60 -18.27
CA THR A 458 -52.40 -4.02 -19.64
C THR A 458 -50.92 -4.29 -19.94
N THR A 459 -49.96 -3.85 -19.09
CA THR A 459 -48.52 -4.13 -19.25
C THR A 459 -47.75 -4.18 -17.92
N LYS A 460 -47.52 -5.38 -17.38
CA LYS A 460 -46.47 -5.62 -16.35
C LYS A 460 -45.46 -6.65 -16.85
N PRO A 461 -44.15 -6.32 -16.90
CA PRO A 461 -43.09 -7.29 -17.17
C PRO A 461 -42.76 -8.11 -15.91
N GLU A 462 -42.58 -9.41 -16.09
CA GLU A 462 -42.19 -10.36 -15.04
C GLU A 462 -40.77 -10.08 -14.53
N THR A 463 -40.50 -10.47 -13.28
CA THR A 463 -39.15 -10.56 -12.71
C THR A 463 -38.39 -11.75 -13.33
N PRO A 464 -37.33 -11.55 -14.13
CA PRO A 464 -36.63 -12.66 -14.75
C PRO A 464 -35.62 -13.27 -13.78
N THR A 465 -35.76 -14.56 -13.48
CA THR A 465 -34.85 -15.35 -12.63
C THR A 465 -33.54 -15.74 -13.36
N LYS A 466 -33.16 -14.99 -14.41
CA LYS A 466 -32.06 -15.31 -15.33
C LYS A 466 -31.57 -14.03 -15.99
N LEU A 467 -30.25 -13.79 -15.96
CA LEU A 467 -29.63 -12.62 -16.61
C LEU A 467 -29.93 -12.62 -18.12
N VAL A 468 -30.52 -11.53 -18.62
CA VAL A 468 -30.81 -11.36 -20.05
C VAL A 468 -29.94 -10.23 -20.61
N LEU A 469 -29.20 -10.51 -21.69
CA LEU A 469 -28.46 -9.49 -22.43
C LEU A 469 -29.46 -8.53 -23.08
N ILE A 470 -29.44 -7.25 -22.68
CA ILE A 470 -30.35 -6.22 -23.19
C ILE A 470 -29.68 -5.25 -24.16
N SER A 471 -28.36 -5.07 -24.09
CA SER A 471 -27.63 -4.18 -25.00
C SER A 471 -26.14 -4.46 -25.01
N SER A 472 -25.44 -3.95 -26.03
CA SER A 472 -23.98 -4.04 -26.15
C SER A 472 -23.43 -2.84 -26.91
N LEU A 473 -22.26 -2.35 -26.50
CA LEU A 473 -21.46 -1.34 -27.20
C LEU A 473 -20.05 -1.88 -27.41
N GLU A 474 -19.53 -1.76 -28.64
CA GLU A 474 -18.12 -2.02 -28.96
C GLU A 474 -17.37 -0.71 -29.23
N CYS A 475 -16.25 -0.53 -28.54
CA CYS A 475 -15.19 0.43 -28.89
C CYS A 475 -13.95 -0.35 -29.33
N ASP A 476 -13.39 -0.02 -30.47
CA ASP A 476 -12.28 -0.74 -31.12
C ASP A 476 -11.12 0.18 -31.57
N ASP A 477 -11.18 1.44 -31.14
CA ASP A 477 -10.34 2.59 -31.51
C ASP A 477 -9.43 3.11 -30.38
N MET A 478 -9.03 2.25 -29.43
CA MET A 478 -8.02 2.61 -28.42
C MET A 478 -6.63 2.76 -29.03
N ASP A 479 -5.82 3.67 -28.47
CA ASP A 479 -4.51 4.01 -29.01
C ASP A 479 -3.41 2.96 -28.72
N ALA A 480 -2.20 3.22 -29.21
CA ALA A 480 -1.06 2.32 -29.03
C ALA A 480 -0.61 2.15 -27.55
N LYS A 481 -1.07 3.02 -26.65
CA LYS A 481 -0.77 3.08 -25.21
C LYS A 481 -1.99 2.75 -24.34
N ASP A 482 -2.98 2.07 -24.92
CA ASP A 482 -4.23 1.68 -24.27
C ASP A 482 -5.03 2.86 -23.71
N LYS A 483 -4.93 4.04 -24.35
CA LYS A 483 -5.82 5.18 -24.05
C LYS A 483 -7.10 5.09 -24.86
N ILE A 484 -8.21 5.42 -24.21
CA ILE A 484 -9.52 5.51 -24.85
C ILE A 484 -9.58 6.77 -25.71
N SER A 485 -10.09 6.65 -26.94
CA SER A 485 -10.33 7.80 -27.81
C SER A 485 -11.45 8.70 -27.27
N VAL A 486 -11.47 9.97 -27.69
CA VAL A 486 -12.59 10.88 -27.39
C VAL A 486 -13.90 10.37 -28.01
N MET A 487 -13.83 9.74 -29.19
CA MET A 487 -14.98 9.15 -29.88
C MET A 487 -15.59 8.00 -29.07
N CYS A 488 -14.78 7.06 -28.57
CA CYS A 488 -15.26 6.00 -27.70
C CYS A 488 -15.81 6.55 -26.38
N LYS A 489 -15.11 7.49 -25.71
CA LYS A 489 -15.59 8.05 -24.44
C LYS A 489 -16.99 8.68 -24.59
N ASN A 490 -17.22 9.41 -25.67
CA ASN A 490 -18.54 9.98 -25.99
C ASN A 490 -19.59 8.89 -26.27
N ARG A 491 -19.26 7.88 -27.08
CA ARG A 491 -20.16 6.74 -27.39
C ARG A 491 -20.52 5.93 -26.14
N VAL A 492 -19.57 5.76 -25.21
CA VAL A 492 -19.80 5.09 -23.93
C VAL A 492 -20.74 5.90 -23.05
N SER A 493 -20.53 7.20 -22.85
CA SER A 493 -21.45 8.02 -22.04
C SER A 493 -22.87 8.03 -22.63
N GLU A 494 -23.03 8.23 -23.94
CA GLU A 494 -24.36 8.19 -24.60
C GLU A 494 -25.05 6.82 -24.50
N PHE A 495 -24.27 5.74 -24.45
CA PHE A 495 -24.78 4.38 -24.23
C PHE A 495 -25.19 4.16 -22.78
N LEU A 496 -24.38 4.59 -21.81
CA LEU A 496 -24.65 4.41 -20.38
C LEU A 496 -25.85 5.25 -19.90
N GLN A 497 -26.10 6.43 -20.47
CA GLN A 497 -27.29 7.26 -20.18
C GLN A 497 -28.64 6.54 -20.38
N ARG A 498 -28.66 5.39 -21.06
CA ARG A 498 -29.86 4.56 -21.29
C ARG A 498 -30.12 3.55 -20.16
N PHE A 499 -29.22 3.46 -19.18
CA PHE A 499 -29.20 2.46 -18.11
C PHE A 499 -28.95 3.11 -16.73
N ASN A 500 -28.80 2.29 -15.70
CA ASN A 500 -28.49 2.72 -14.32
C ASN A 500 -27.73 1.63 -13.55
N SER A 501 -27.31 1.92 -12.32
CA SER A 501 -26.47 1.04 -11.48
C SER A 501 -27.09 -0.32 -11.11
N ASN A 502 -28.39 -0.56 -11.32
CA ASN A 502 -29.02 -1.85 -11.03
C ASN A 502 -28.72 -2.92 -12.08
N TYR A 503 -28.41 -2.53 -13.31
CA TYR A 503 -28.02 -3.44 -14.40
C TYR A 503 -26.60 -3.98 -14.19
N LEU A 504 -26.32 -5.17 -14.71
CA LEU A 504 -24.99 -5.78 -14.71
C LEU A 504 -24.25 -5.42 -16.00
N TYR A 505 -23.04 -4.89 -15.87
CA TYR A 505 -22.18 -4.50 -16.99
C TYR A 505 -21.02 -5.49 -17.11
N GLU A 506 -21.00 -6.31 -18.16
CA GLU A 506 -19.87 -7.18 -18.48
C GLU A 506 -18.92 -6.46 -19.45
N ILE A 507 -17.62 -6.51 -19.15
CA ILE A 507 -16.57 -5.92 -19.98
C ILE A 507 -15.74 -7.04 -20.61
N ILE A 508 -15.64 -7.05 -21.94
CA ILE A 508 -14.84 -8.00 -22.72
C ILE A 508 -13.74 -7.22 -23.46
N PRO A 509 -12.45 -7.42 -23.16
CA PRO A 509 -11.38 -6.70 -23.83
C PRO A 509 -11.14 -7.20 -25.27
N ILE A 510 -10.77 -6.26 -26.14
CA ILE A 510 -10.33 -6.51 -27.52
C ILE A 510 -8.83 -6.28 -27.61
N VAL A 511 -8.10 -7.31 -28.02
CA VAL A 511 -6.64 -7.30 -28.21
C VAL A 511 -6.25 -7.52 -29.66
N ASP A 512 -5.16 -6.88 -30.10
CA ASP A 512 -4.59 -7.18 -31.40
C ASP A 512 -3.69 -8.44 -31.36
N LYS A 513 -3.48 -9.07 -32.52
CA LYS A 513 -2.59 -10.24 -32.66
C LYS A 513 -1.07 -9.92 -32.57
N LYS A 514 -0.69 -8.64 -32.41
CA LYS A 514 0.70 -8.15 -32.54
C LYS A 514 1.33 -7.73 -31.21
N ASN A 515 0.60 -7.82 -30.10
CA ASN A 515 1.07 -7.42 -28.78
C ASN A 515 2.33 -8.17 -28.28
N PHE A 516 2.71 -9.31 -28.88
CA PHE A 516 3.91 -10.07 -28.50
C PHE A 516 4.69 -10.55 -29.72
N VAL A 517 5.96 -10.16 -29.82
CA VAL A 517 6.89 -10.60 -30.87
C VAL A 517 7.99 -11.42 -30.23
N ILE A 518 7.86 -12.76 -30.29
CA ILE A 518 8.98 -13.65 -29.94
C ILE A 518 9.95 -13.69 -31.13
N PRO A 519 11.26 -13.44 -30.91
CA PRO A 519 12.29 -13.67 -31.92
C PRO A 519 12.20 -15.09 -32.51
N SER A 520 12.30 -15.22 -33.84
CA SER A 520 12.01 -16.48 -34.54
C SER A 520 12.91 -17.64 -34.11
N ASN A 521 14.15 -17.36 -33.71
CA ASN A 521 15.09 -18.32 -33.11
C ASN A 521 14.64 -18.86 -31.74
N VAL A 522 13.88 -18.09 -30.96
CA VAL A 522 13.29 -18.51 -29.67
C VAL A 522 11.93 -19.19 -29.88
N ALA A 523 11.15 -18.75 -30.88
CA ALA A 523 9.89 -19.40 -31.22
C ALA A 523 10.07 -20.85 -31.73
N GLN A 524 11.20 -21.15 -32.37
CA GLN A 524 11.53 -22.49 -32.88
C GLN A 524 11.85 -23.53 -31.77
N SER A 525 12.28 -23.10 -30.59
CA SER A 525 12.59 -24.01 -29.46
C SER A 525 11.42 -24.25 -28.50
N ILE A 526 10.28 -23.58 -28.72
CA ILE A 526 9.06 -23.70 -27.90
C ILE A 526 8.03 -24.55 -28.67
N LYS A 527 7.37 -25.50 -27.97
CA LYS A 527 6.29 -26.30 -28.58
C LYS A 527 5.11 -25.41 -28.95
N LYS A 528 4.46 -25.70 -30.08
CA LYS A 528 3.36 -24.90 -30.62
C LYS A 528 2.20 -24.69 -29.63
N ASP A 529 1.89 -25.69 -28.80
CA ASP A 529 0.83 -25.62 -27.80
C ASP A 529 1.21 -24.72 -26.61
N ASP A 530 2.47 -24.78 -26.17
CA ASP A 530 3.00 -23.92 -25.11
C ASP A 530 3.13 -22.47 -25.58
N LEU A 531 3.48 -22.26 -26.85
CA LEU A 531 3.44 -20.96 -27.52
C LEU A 531 2.02 -20.39 -27.59
N GLY A 532 1.02 -21.23 -27.88
CA GLY A 532 -0.40 -20.84 -27.85
C GLY A 532 -0.88 -20.45 -26.45
N ARG A 533 -0.50 -21.22 -25.42
CA ARG A 533 -0.77 -20.88 -24.01
C ARG A 533 -0.13 -19.56 -23.59
N LEU A 534 1.15 -19.35 -23.94
CA LEU A 534 1.87 -18.12 -23.66
C LEU A 534 1.20 -16.90 -24.31
N ASN A 535 0.80 -17.01 -25.58
CA ASN A 535 0.08 -15.96 -26.29
C ASN A 535 -1.25 -15.61 -25.61
N ASN A 536 -2.00 -16.62 -25.13
CA ASN A 536 -3.24 -16.40 -24.39
C ASN A 536 -3.00 -15.69 -23.05
N TYR A 537 -1.95 -16.03 -22.31
CA TYR A 537 -1.59 -15.33 -21.06
C TYR A 537 -1.20 -13.87 -21.30
N VAL A 538 -0.42 -13.57 -22.35
CA VAL A 538 -0.05 -12.20 -22.70
C VAL A 538 -1.29 -11.39 -23.13
N ASN A 539 -2.15 -11.98 -23.96
CA ASN A 539 -3.42 -11.37 -24.37
C ASN A 539 -4.36 -11.08 -23.18
N TYR A 540 -4.42 -11.98 -22.19
CA TYR A 540 -5.15 -11.74 -20.95
C TYR A 540 -4.57 -10.59 -20.12
N GLY A 541 -3.22 -10.52 -20.01
CA GLY A 541 -2.53 -9.43 -19.33
C GLY A 541 -2.78 -8.07 -19.97
N VAL A 542 -2.65 -7.96 -21.30
CA VAL A 542 -2.92 -6.72 -22.06
C VAL A 542 -4.42 -6.37 -22.02
N GLY A 543 -5.29 -7.36 -22.16
CA GLY A 543 -6.75 -7.17 -22.11
C GLY A 543 -7.21 -6.60 -20.76
N LYS A 544 -6.57 -6.97 -19.65
CA LYS A 544 -6.92 -6.49 -18.30
C LYS A 544 -6.88 -4.97 -18.17
N GLU A 545 -5.87 -4.31 -18.72
CA GLU A 545 -5.75 -2.84 -18.60
C GLU A 545 -6.80 -2.11 -19.45
N ARG A 546 -7.14 -2.65 -20.64
CA ARG A 546 -8.24 -2.14 -21.47
C ARG A 546 -9.60 -2.31 -20.79
N ALA A 547 -9.81 -3.45 -20.14
CA ALA A 547 -11.03 -3.71 -19.40
C ALA A 547 -11.18 -2.78 -18.18
N LYS A 548 -10.08 -2.49 -17.45
CA LYS A 548 -10.10 -1.44 -16.41
C LYS A 548 -10.48 -0.07 -16.97
N ALA A 549 -9.90 0.33 -18.10
CA ALA A 549 -10.19 1.63 -18.69
C ALA A 549 -11.69 1.78 -19.01
N ALA A 550 -12.34 0.73 -19.51
CA ALA A 550 -13.79 0.68 -19.67
C ALA A 550 -14.56 0.74 -18.34
N ALA A 551 -14.09 0.05 -17.31
CA ALA A 551 -14.72 0.04 -15.99
C ALA A 551 -14.71 1.42 -15.33
N GLU A 552 -13.62 2.18 -15.49
CA GLU A 552 -13.55 3.56 -14.99
C GLU A 552 -14.57 4.47 -15.69
N LEU A 553 -14.86 4.30 -16.99
CA LEU A 553 -15.95 5.05 -17.65
C LEU A 553 -17.34 4.71 -17.07
N ILE A 554 -17.57 3.47 -16.66
CA ILE A 554 -18.84 3.05 -16.03
C ILE A 554 -18.96 3.63 -14.62
N LYS A 555 -17.85 3.71 -13.87
CA LYS A 555 -17.78 4.37 -12.56
C LYS A 555 -17.88 5.89 -12.65
N GLU A 556 -17.34 6.53 -13.69
CA GLU A 556 -17.50 7.97 -13.91
C GLU A 556 -18.99 8.35 -14.03
N GLU A 557 -19.82 7.49 -14.63
CA GLU A 557 -21.27 7.71 -14.81
C GLU A 557 -22.11 7.29 -13.58
N PHE A 558 -21.80 6.15 -12.93
CA PHE A 558 -22.66 5.55 -11.90
C PHE A 558 -22.03 5.41 -10.49
N GLY A 559 -20.77 5.81 -10.32
CA GLY A 559 -19.99 5.60 -9.10
C GLY A 559 -19.58 4.14 -8.85
N ASP A 560 -18.89 3.91 -7.72
CA ASP A 560 -18.36 2.59 -7.33
C ASP A 560 -19.44 1.54 -7.04
N PHE A 561 -20.72 1.92 -6.97
CA PHE A 561 -21.85 0.99 -6.79
C PHE A 561 -22.31 0.30 -8.09
N ALA A 562 -21.69 0.62 -9.23
CA ALA A 562 -21.97 -0.04 -10.50
C ALA A 562 -21.62 -1.54 -10.45
N ARG A 563 -22.55 -2.39 -10.87
CA ARG A 563 -22.34 -3.84 -10.95
C ARG A 563 -21.51 -4.18 -12.19
N ILE A 564 -20.18 -4.13 -12.06
CA ILE A 564 -19.23 -4.43 -13.14
C ILE A 564 -18.70 -5.86 -13.01
N SER A 565 -18.69 -6.60 -14.12
CA SER A 565 -18.07 -7.92 -14.25
C SER A 565 -17.00 -7.87 -15.36
N PHE A 566 -15.84 -8.46 -15.08
CA PHE A 566 -14.77 -8.62 -16.07
C PHE A 566 -14.86 -10.01 -16.68
N SER A 567 -15.02 -10.07 -18.00
CA SER A 567 -15.09 -11.36 -18.69
C SER A 567 -13.74 -12.07 -18.69
N SER A 568 -13.76 -13.39 -18.62
CA SER A 568 -12.56 -14.23 -18.81
C SER A 568 -12.23 -14.44 -20.30
N GLU A 569 -13.16 -14.11 -21.20
CA GLU A 569 -12.95 -14.10 -22.64
C GLU A 569 -12.14 -12.86 -23.07
N VAL A 570 -11.24 -13.05 -24.03
CA VAL A 570 -10.46 -11.98 -24.67
C VAL A 570 -10.63 -12.09 -26.17
N ILE A 571 -11.19 -11.05 -26.79
CA ILE A 571 -11.46 -11.04 -28.23
C ILE A 571 -10.19 -10.63 -28.97
N VAL A 572 -9.63 -11.55 -29.78
CA VAL A 572 -8.40 -11.31 -30.53
C VAL A 572 -8.72 -10.92 -31.98
N LYS A 573 -8.45 -9.66 -32.37
CA LYS A 573 -8.64 -9.11 -33.72
C LYS A 573 -7.27 -8.75 -34.36
N ASP A 574 -7.24 -8.47 -35.67
CA ASP A 574 -5.95 -8.32 -36.38
C ASP A 574 -5.21 -7.01 -36.09
N VAL A 575 -5.93 -5.89 -35.95
CA VAL A 575 -5.35 -4.54 -35.79
C VAL A 575 -6.13 -3.64 -34.83
N THR A 576 -7.26 -4.09 -34.28
CA THR A 576 -8.11 -3.26 -33.40
C THR A 576 -7.81 -3.47 -31.92
N ARG A 577 -8.05 -2.44 -31.12
CA ARG A 577 -7.72 -2.38 -29.70
C ARG A 577 -8.86 -1.72 -28.96
N GLY A 578 -9.37 -2.34 -27.90
CA GLY A 578 -10.62 -1.85 -27.35
C GLY A 578 -11.25 -2.73 -26.29
N PHE A 579 -12.58 -2.62 -26.21
CA PHE A 579 -13.44 -3.39 -25.33
C PHE A 579 -14.88 -3.38 -25.83
N ILE A 580 -15.65 -4.36 -25.36
CA ILE A 580 -17.10 -4.43 -25.50
C ILE A 580 -17.71 -4.31 -24.11
N ILE A 581 -18.68 -3.41 -23.94
CA ILE A 581 -19.55 -3.34 -22.75
C ILE A 581 -20.87 -4.01 -23.12
N LYS A 582 -21.20 -5.11 -22.45
CA LYS A 582 -22.52 -5.77 -22.53
C LYS A 582 -23.32 -5.41 -21.28
N VAL A 583 -24.62 -5.16 -21.43
CA VAL A 583 -25.52 -4.81 -20.33
C VAL A 583 -26.57 -5.91 -20.18
N TYR A 584 -26.73 -6.40 -18.96
CA TYR A 584 -27.70 -7.44 -18.59
C TYR A 584 -28.69 -6.93 -17.55
N ARG A 585 -29.94 -7.42 -17.65
CA ARG A 585 -31.01 -7.22 -16.67
C ARG A 585 -31.25 -8.50 -15.88
#